data_AF-A0A2C5YW88-F1
#
_entry.id   AF-A0A2C5YW88-F1
#
_cell.length_a   1.000
_cell.length_b   1.000
_cell.length_c   1.000
_cell.angle_alpha   90.00
_cell.angle_beta   90.00
_cell.angle_gamma   90.00
#
_symmetry.space_group_name_H-M   'P 1'
#
loop_
_entity.id
_entity.type
_entity.pdbx_description
1 polymer ?
#
loop_
_entity_poly.entity_id
_entity_poly.type
_entity_poly.pdbx_seq_one_letter_code
_entity_poly.pdbx_strand_id
1 'polypeptide(L)'
;MQVGKLHDRGLTASAPAGLDAARFMFRLLCGWISVNGSDGSSLSVPYQLFAGSTRDHGVLPRGGLELAYRNASVGEGATVWLSPRPGSSSRLVFNINATLGIPLLRAYAAPSSRSNDTADALGISIASKELGDPPRWLPNGLFSFTWDGRLESGD
;
A
#
# COMPACT_ATOMS: atom_id res chain seq x y z
N MET A 1 -21.07 2.93 46.94
CA MET A 1 -20.95 2.76 45.48
C MET A 1 -19.54 2.25 45.20
N GLN A 2 -19.38 0.93 45.12
CA GLN A 2 -18.08 0.29 45.01
C GLN A 2 -17.77 0.13 43.52
N VAL A 3 -16.83 0.92 43.01
CA VAL A 3 -16.35 0.82 41.64
C VAL A 3 -15.64 -0.52 41.49
N GLY A 4 -16.18 -1.40 40.65
CA GLY A 4 -15.62 -2.72 40.40
C GLY A 4 -14.20 -2.63 39.86
N LYS A 5 -13.25 -3.29 40.51
CA LYS A 5 -11.89 -3.47 39.99
C LYS A 5 -11.96 -4.35 38.75
N LEU A 6 -11.39 -3.87 37.64
CA LEU A 6 -11.10 -4.70 36.48
C LEU A 6 -9.97 -5.68 36.85
N HIS A 7 -10.24 -6.98 36.72
CA HIS A 7 -9.24 -8.03 36.84
C HIS A 7 -8.79 -8.44 35.43
N ASP A 8 -7.53 -8.22 35.11
CA ASP A 8 -6.93 -8.74 33.87
C ASP A 8 -6.76 -10.26 33.99
N ARG A 9 -7.47 -11.03 33.17
CA ARG A 9 -7.31 -12.48 33.06
C ARG A 9 -6.97 -12.81 31.61
N GLY A 10 -5.74 -13.27 31.39
CA GLY A 10 -5.30 -13.74 30.08
C GLY A 10 -6.08 -14.98 29.63
N LEU A 11 -6.50 -14.98 28.36
CA LEU A 11 -7.10 -16.12 27.68
C LEU A 11 -6.07 -16.68 26.69
N THR A 12 -5.93 -18.01 26.63
CA THR A 12 -5.04 -18.66 25.66
C THR A 12 -5.88 -19.54 24.74
N ALA A 13 -5.67 -19.44 23.43
CA ALA A 13 -6.30 -20.31 22.44
C ALA A 13 -5.23 -21.23 21.83
N SER A 14 -5.56 -22.52 21.69
CA SER A 14 -4.72 -23.50 21.01
C SER A 14 -5.20 -23.71 19.58
N ALA A 15 -4.28 -23.93 18.65
CA ALA A 15 -4.65 -24.35 17.30
C ALA A 15 -5.41 -25.70 17.35
N PRO A 16 -6.43 -25.91 16.51
CA PRO A 16 -7.10 -27.20 16.40
C PRO A 16 -6.13 -28.34 16.08
N ALA A 17 -6.38 -29.53 16.62
CA ALA A 17 -5.57 -30.71 16.33
C ALA A 17 -5.59 -31.05 14.82
N GLY A 18 -4.44 -31.43 14.25
CA GLY A 18 -4.33 -31.80 12.84
C GLY A 18 -4.13 -30.63 11.87
N LEU A 19 -3.88 -29.42 12.38
CA LEU A 19 -3.58 -28.26 11.54
C LEU A 19 -2.19 -28.36 10.91
N ASP A 20 -2.11 -28.55 9.60
CA ASP A 20 -0.85 -28.46 8.85
C ASP A 20 -0.38 -26.99 8.80
N ALA A 21 0.60 -26.63 9.63
CA ALA A 21 1.10 -25.26 9.69
C ALA A 21 1.76 -24.78 8.38
N ALA A 22 2.26 -25.70 7.55
CA ALA A 22 2.99 -25.37 6.32
C ALA A 22 2.08 -25.01 5.15
N ARG A 23 0.85 -25.52 5.12
CA ARG A 23 -0.12 -25.24 4.03
C ARG A 23 -0.94 -23.96 4.22
N PHE A 24 -0.88 -23.35 5.41
CA PHE A 24 -1.78 -22.28 5.81
C PHE A 24 -1.03 -21.09 6.45
N MET A 25 0.09 -20.67 5.87
CA MET A 25 0.89 -19.50 6.33
C MET A 25 0.15 -18.14 6.33
N PHE A 26 -1.13 -18.11 6.00
CA PHE A 26 -2.02 -16.95 6.09
C PHE A 26 -3.37 -17.37 6.67
N ARG A 27 -3.58 -17.17 7.98
CA ARG A 27 -4.88 -17.43 8.63
C ARG A 27 -5.47 -16.14 9.18
N LEU A 28 -6.71 -15.87 8.75
CA LEU A 28 -7.62 -15.03 9.48
C LEU A 28 -8.37 -15.90 10.49
N LEU A 29 -8.14 -15.65 11.77
CA LEU A 29 -8.88 -16.27 12.88
C LEU A 29 -9.82 -15.22 13.43
N CYS A 30 -11.13 -15.44 13.30
CA CYS A 30 -12.15 -14.55 13.84
C CYS A 30 -13.09 -15.31 14.75
N GLY A 31 -13.69 -14.60 15.70
CA GLY A 31 -14.66 -15.17 16.61
C GLY A 31 -15.18 -14.16 17.61
N TRP A 32 -15.87 -14.68 18.62
CA TRP A 32 -16.45 -13.90 19.71
C TRP A 32 -16.01 -14.50 21.05
N ILE A 33 -15.66 -13.64 22.00
CA ILE A 33 -15.50 -13.99 23.40
C ILE A 33 -16.78 -13.56 24.11
N SER A 34 -17.55 -14.51 24.61
CA SER A 34 -18.74 -14.22 25.41
C SER A 34 -18.38 -14.23 26.90
N VAL A 35 -18.80 -13.20 27.62
CA VAL A 35 -18.65 -13.02 29.06
C VAL A 35 -20.04 -12.95 29.66
N ASN A 36 -20.39 -13.92 30.49
CA ASN A 36 -21.68 -13.98 31.17
C ASN A 36 -21.52 -13.56 32.64
N GLY A 37 -22.30 -12.57 33.06
CA GLY A 37 -22.39 -12.13 34.44
C GLY A 37 -23.24 -13.09 35.28
N SER A 38 -22.91 -13.21 36.56
CA SER A 38 -23.72 -13.97 37.52
C SER A 38 -25.10 -13.37 37.78
N ASP A 39 -25.31 -12.12 37.36
CA ASP A 39 -26.58 -11.39 37.40
C ASP A 39 -27.45 -11.62 36.14
N GLY A 40 -27.03 -12.49 35.23
CA GLY A 40 -27.73 -12.77 33.98
C GLY A 40 -27.40 -11.79 32.85
N SER A 41 -26.53 -10.80 33.07
CA SER A 41 -25.99 -9.96 31.99
C SER A 41 -25.04 -10.74 31.08
N SER A 42 -24.87 -10.30 29.84
CA SER A 42 -23.92 -10.90 28.90
C SER A 42 -23.27 -9.82 28.02
N LEU A 43 -21.98 -10.00 27.75
CA LEU A 43 -21.18 -9.18 26.85
C LEU A 43 -20.51 -10.10 25.83
N SER A 44 -20.48 -9.70 24.56
CA SER A 44 -19.72 -10.40 23.53
C SER A 44 -18.70 -9.46 22.89
N VAL A 45 -17.45 -9.89 22.86
CA VAL A 45 -16.32 -9.13 22.31
C VAL A 45 -15.82 -9.83 21.04
N PRO A 46 -15.89 -9.17 19.87
CA PRO A 46 -15.31 -9.75 18.66
C PRO A 46 -13.79 -9.73 18.77
N TYR A 47 -13.14 -10.76 18.23
CA TYR A 47 -11.70 -10.76 18.01
C TYR A 47 -11.38 -11.18 16.59
N GLN A 48 -10.33 -10.57 16.04
CA GLN A 48 -9.76 -10.92 14.75
C GLN A 48 -8.25 -10.97 14.92
N LEU A 49 -7.66 -12.10 14.55
CA LEU A 49 -6.25 -12.38 14.61
C LEU A 49 -5.78 -12.75 13.21
N PHE A 50 -4.57 -12.29 12.90
CA PHE A 50 -3.90 -12.64 11.66
C PHE A 50 -2.63 -13.40 12.00
N ALA A 51 -2.52 -14.65 11.55
CA ALA A 51 -1.33 -15.46 11.74
C ALA A 51 -0.61 -15.62 10.40
N GLY A 52 0.61 -15.09 10.32
CA GLY A 52 1.44 -15.11 9.12
C GLY A 52 2.37 -13.89 9.03
N SER A 53 3.32 -13.94 8.11
CA SER A 53 4.15 -12.79 7.74
C SER A 53 3.59 -12.17 6.46
N THR A 54 3.24 -10.89 6.49
CA THR A 54 2.91 -10.12 5.26
C THR A 54 4.15 -9.55 4.60
N ARG A 55 5.36 -9.67 5.19
CA ARG A 55 6.58 -9.02 4.70
C ARG A 55 6.98 -9.48 3.30
N ASP A 56 6.72 -10.74 2.98
CA ASP A 56 7.08 -11.32 1.68
C ASP A 56 5.92 -11.26 0.67
N HIS A 57 4.78 -10.68 1.06
CA HIS A 57 3.65 -10.55 0.15
C HIS A 57 3.86 -9.36 -0.80
N GLY A 58 4.15 -9.66 -2.07
CA GLY A 58 4.35 -8.64 -3.09
C GLY A 58 3.10 -7.78 -3.32
N VAL A 59 3.25 -6.46 -3.20
CA VAL A 59 2.19 -5.49 -3.54
C VAL A 59 2.08 -5.29 -5.04
N LEU A 60 3.24 -5.19 -5.72
CA LEU A 60 3.36 -5.10 -7.17
C LEU A 60 3.93 -6.40 -7.72
N PRO A 61 3.21 -7.11 -8.61
CA PRO A 61 3.75 -8.26 -9.31
C PRO A 61 4.81 -7.83 -10.34
N ARG A 62 5.58 -8.79 -10.83
CA ARG A 62 6.52 -8.54 -11.94
C ARG A 62 5.73 -8.07 -13.18
N GLY A 63 6.11 -6.92 -13.74
CA GLY A 63 5.38 -6.30 -14.85
C GLY A 63 4.08 -5.59 -14.43
N GLY A 64 3.82 -5.45 -13.12
CA GLY A 64 2.68 -4.71 -12.60
C GLY A 64 2.84 -3.18 -12.64
N LEU A 65 3.92 -2.67 -13.22
CA LEU A 65 4.15 -1.25 -13.45
C LEU A 65 4.53 -1.06 -14.92
N GLU A 66 3.83 -0.18 -15.60
CA GLU A 66 4.11 0.23 -16.97
C GLU A 66 3.99 1.75 -17.08
N LEU A 67 4.93 2.35 -17.81
CA LEU A 67 4.86 3.74 -18.22
C LEU A 67 4.45 3.77 -19.68
N ALA A 68 3.39 4.51 -20.02
CA ALA A 68 2.95 4.70 -21.40
C ALA A 68 3.12 6.17 -21.80
N TYR A 69 3.61 6.40 -23.02
CA TYR A 69 3.71 7.71 -23.64
C TYR A 69 3.01 7.69 -25.00
N ARG A 70 2.06 8.59 -25.23
CA ARG A 70 1.29 8.65 -26.51
C ARG A 70 0.58 7.31 -26.82
N ASN A 71 0.03 6.65 -25.81
CA ASN A 71 -0.62 5.33 -25.92
C ASN A 71 0.31 4.19 -26.35
N ALA A 72 1.63 4.36 -26.21
CA ALA A 72 2.62 3.32 -26.43
C ALA A 72 3.42 3.07 -25.15
N SER A 73 3.69 1.79 -24.86
CA SER A 73 4.54 1.39 -23.75
C SER A 73 5.94 1.97 -23.92
N VAL A 74 6.50 2.50 -22.83
CA VAL A 74 7.85 3.08 -22.78
C VAL A 74 8.76 2.06 -22.14
N GLY A 75 9.69 1.52 -22.93
CA GLY A 75 10.74 0.64 -22.44
C GLY A 75 11.85 1.39 -21.71
N GLU A 76 12.63 0.65 -20.94
CA GLU A 76 13.85 1.18 -20.32
C GLU A 76 14.80 1.78 -21.37
N GLY A 77 15.41 2.93 -21.05
CA GLY A 77 16.32 3.65 -21.95
C GLY A 77 15.64 4.44 -23.07
N ALA A 78 14.31 4.41 -23.18
CA ALA A 78 13.59 5.22 -24.15
C ALA A 78 13.64 6.71 -23.78
N THR A 79 13.86 7.55 -24.79
CA THR A 79 13.78 9.01 -24.63
C THR A 79 12.40 9.49 -25.04
N VAL A 80 11.70 10.18 -24.14
CA VAL A 80 10.40 10.79 -24.41
C VAL A 80 10.48 12.31 -24.29
N TRP A 81 9.75 13.02 -25.13
CA TRP A 81 9.69 14.48 -25.13
C TRP A 81 8.43 14.94 -24.40
N LEU A 82 8.61 15.49 -23.21
CA LEU A 82 7.52 16.06 -22.43
C LEU A 82 7.29 17.51 -22.87
N SER A 83 6.03 17.94 -22.89
CA SER A 83 5.69 19.29 -23.29
C SER A 83 6.17 20.27 -22.21
N PRO A 84 6.82 21.39 -22.57
CA PRO A 84 7.37 22.34 -21.59
C PRO A 84 6.30 23.17 -20.87
N ARG A 85 5.01 22.96 -21.17
CA ARG A 85 3.89 23.71 -20.57
C ARG A 85 3.16 22.85 -19.53
N PRO A 86 3.26 23.17 -18.24
CA PRO A 86 2.44 22.55 -17.19
C PRO A 86 0.95 22.69 -17.51
N GLY A 87 0.15 21.64 -17.28
CA GLY A 87 -1.29 21.64 -17.54
C GLY A 87 -1.68 21.49 -19.01
N SER A 88 -0.74 21.27 -19.92
CA SER A 88 -1.06 20.59 -21.18
C SER A 88 -1.27 19.11 -20.87
N SER A 89 -2.26 18.45 -21.50
CA SER A 89 -2.50 17.02 -21.29
C SER A 89 -1.21 16.25 -21.57
N SER A 90 -0.44 15.93 -20.52
CA SER A 90 0.77 15.17 -20.71
C SER A 90 0.32 13.81 -21.23
N ARG A 91 1.06 13.29 -22.19
CA ARG A 91 0.73 11.99 -22.78
C ARG A 91 1.38 10.85 -21.99
N LEU A 92 1.86 11.15 -20.78
CA LEU A 92 2.52 10.23 -19.87
C LEU A 92 1.48 9.65 -18.93
N VAL A 93 1.30 8.33 -19.00
CA VAL A 93 0.34 7.57 -18.22
C VAL A 93 1.10 6.53 -17.43
N PHE A 94 0.83 6.48 -16.13
CA PHE A 94 1.31 5.43 -15.25
C PHE A 94 0.22 4.37 -15.16
N ASN A 95 0.54 3.15 -15.58
CA ASN A 95 -0.31 1.98 -15.43
C ASN A 95 0.24 1.13 -14.29
N ILE A 96 -0.59 0.86 -13.30
CA ILE A 96 -0.22 0.02 -12.17
C ILE A 96 -1.27 -1.07 -12.03
N ASN A 97 -0.80 -2.31 -11.95
CA ASN A 97 -1.59 -3.48 -11.66
C ASN A 97 -1.11 -4.06 -10.33
N ALA A 98 -1.85 -3.81 -9.26
CA ALA A 98 -1.45 -4.17 -7.91
C ALA A 98 -2.15 -5.46 -7.45
N THR A 99 -1.40 -6.33 -6.78
CA THR A 99 -1.93 -7.57 -6.16
C THR A 99 -2.68 -7.25 -4.87
N LEU A 100 -2.18 -6.26 -4.12
CA LEU A 100 -2.79 -5.73 -2.90
C LEU A 100 -3.03 -4.24 -3.04
N GLY A 101 -3.85 -3.68 -2.15
CA GLY A 101 -4.05 -2.23 -2.11
C GLY A 101 -2.75 -1.48 -1.84
N ILE A 102 -2.59 -0.33 -2.49
CA ILE A 102 -1.44 0.57 -2.31
C ILE A 102 -1.91 1.77 -1.48
N PRO A 103 -1.41 1.94 -0.24
CA PRO A 103 -1.83 3.05 0.60
C PRO A 103 -1.37 4.40 0.06
N LEU A 104 -0.20 4.45 -0.58
CA LEU A 104 0.39 5.64 -1.17
C LEU A 104 1.30 5.25 -2.33
N LEU A 105 1.08 5.88 -3.48
CA LEU A 105 1.97 5.76 -4.65
C LEU A 105 2.67 7.09 -4.88
N ARG A 106 4.00 7.07 -4.92
CA ARG A 106 4.83 8.24 -5.22
C ARG A 106 5.63 8.00 -6.48
N ALA A 107 5.70 9.00 -7.34
CA ALA A 107 6.51 8.98 -8.54
C ALA A 107 7.49 10.14 -8.50
N TYR A 108 8.75 9.85 -8.86
CA TYR A 108 9.84 10.82 -8.85
C TYR A 108 10.57 10.78 -10.18
N ALA A 109 11.01 11.93 -10.68
CA ALA A 109 11.95 12.00 -11.78
C ALA A 109 13.38 11.90 -11.22
N ALA A 110 14.18 10.95 -11.67
CA ALA A 110 15.61 10.94 -11.37
C ALA A 110 16.35 11.76 -12.43
N PRO A 111 17.24 12.69 -12.05
CA PRO A 111 18.01 13.43 -13.05
C PRO A 111 19.06 12.52 -13.69
N SER A 112 19.30 12.73 -14.98
CA SER A 112 20.31 11.99 -15.76
C SER A 112 21.76 12.33 -15.37
N SER A 113 21.97 13.40 -14.59
CA SER A 113 23.26 13.84 -14.06
C SER A 113 23.07 14.42 -12.67
N ARG A 114 24.05 14.24 -11.75
CA ARG A 114 23.99 14.86 -10.41
C ARG A 114 23.78 16.37 -10.53
N SER A 115 22.62 16.83 -10.09
CA SER A 115 22.30 18.25 -9.90
C SER A 115 22.25 18.55 -8.41
N ASN A 116 22.39 19.82 -8.03
CA ASN A 116 22.28 20.25 -6.63
C ASN A 116 20.86 20.16 -6.07
N ASP A 117 19.87 19.80 -6.90
CA ASP A 117 18.45 19.78 -6.57
C ASP A 117 17.92 18.34 -6.39
N THR A 118 18.85 17.40 -6.15
CA THR A 118 18.51 16.01 -5.85
C THR A 118 18.33 15.80 -4.36
N ALA A 119 17.26 15.11 -3.98
CA ALA A 119 17.13 14.52 -2.66
C ALA A 119 17.44 13.02 -2.73
N ASP A 120 17.97 12.47 -1.64
CA ASP A 120 18.07 11.02 -1.50
C ASP A 120 16.74 10.49 -0.95
N ALA A 121 16.02 9.72 -1.76
CA ALA A 121 14.90 8.92 -1.30
C ALA A 121 15.14 7.46 -1.63
N LEU A 122 14.91 6.60 -0.63
CA LEU A 122 15.03 5.15 -0.79
C LEU A 122 16.41 4.68 -1.30
N GLY A 123 17.48 5.46 -1.05
CA GLY A 123 18.84 5.18 -1.50
C GLY A 123 19.12 5.51 -2.96
N ILE A 124 18.19 6.21 -3.65
CA ILE A 124 18.33 6.67 -5.03
C ILE A 124 18.28 8.20 -5.04
N SER A 125 19.18 8.81 -5.82
CA SER A 125 19.17 10.25 -6.07
C SER A 125 18.00 10.59 -7.00
N ILE A 126 16.99 11.25 -6.47
CA ILE A 126 15.77 11.64 -7.18
C ILE A 126 15.65 13.16 -7.20
N ALA A 127 14.81 13.71 -8.07
CA ALA A 127 14.37 15.10 -7.95
C ALA A 127 13.78 15.32 -6.57
N SER A 128 14.04 16.48 -5.97
CA SER A 128 13.57 16.86 -4.64
C SER A 128 12.04 16.94 -4.52
N LYS A 129 11.30 16.90 -5.65
CA LYS A 129 9.84 17.04 -5.72
C LYS A 129 9.17 15.85 -6.42
N GLU A 130 8.01 15.47 -5.92
CA GLU A 130 7.15 14.41 -6.48
C GLU A 130 6.48 14.85 -7.79
N LEU A 131 6.14 13.88 -8.65
CA LEU A 131 5.37 14.10 -9.87
C LEU A 131 3.87 14.10 -9.54
N GLY A 132 3.24 15.27 -9.64
CA GLY A 132 1.81 15.46 -9.35
C GLY A 132 1.44 15.23 -7.88
N ASP A 133 0.13 15.17 -7.61
CA ASP A 133 -0.41 14.79 -6.30
C ASP A 133 -0.42 13.26 -6.16
N PRO A 134 0.24 12.67 -5.15
CA PRO A 134 0.39 11.23 -5.04
C PRO A 134 -0.95 10.53 -4.77
N PRO A 135 -1.35 9.55 -5.61
CA PRO A 135 -2.56 8.77 -5.38
C PRO A 135 -2.50 7.99 -4.06
N ARG A 136 -3.64 7.93 -3.37
CA ARG A 136 -3.79 7.28 -2.06
C ARG A 136 -4.87 6.22 -2.09
N TRP A 137 -4.70 5.19 -1.26
CA TRP A 137 -5.69 4.12 -1.05
C TRP A 137 -6.17 3.47 -2.35
N LEU A 138 -5.21 3.17 -3.22
CA LEU A 138 -5.49 2.51 -4.49
C LEU A 138 -5.91 1.06 -4.20
N PRO A 139 -7.01 0.57 -4.79
CA PRO A 139 -7.44 -0.80 -4.61
C PRO A 139 -6.46 -1.76 -5.31
N ASN A 140 -6.66 -3.06 -5.07
CA ASN A 140 -6.02 -4.06 -5.90
C ASN A 140 -6.61 -4.04 -7.33
N GLY A 141 -5.81 -4.47 -8.31
CA GLY A 141 -6.17 -4.48 -9.72
C GLY A 141 -5.51 -3.37 -10.53
N LEU A 142 -6.03 -3.16 -11.74
CA LEU A 142 -5.50 -2.20 -12.70
C LEU A 142 -6.02 -0.79 -12.41
N PHE A 143 -5.11 0.15 -12.31
CA PHE A 143 -5.41 1.58 -12.26
C PHE A 143 -4.42 2.35 -13.09
N SER A 144 -4.88 3.46 -13.67
CA SER A 144 -4.08 4.34 -14.50
C SER A 144 -4.30 5.77 -14.07
N PHE A 145 -3.23 6.55 -14.04
CA PHE A 145 -3.33 8.00 -13.92
C PHE A 145 -2.44 8.68 -14.95
N THR A 146 -2.96 9.78 -15.49
CA THR A 146 -2.23 10.63 -16.43
C THR A 146 -1.54 11.72 -15.63
N TRP A 147 -0.24 11.86 -15.80
CA TRP A 147 0.47 13.00 -15.24
C TRP A 147 0.10 14.25 -16.02
N ASP A 148 -0.08 15.40 -15.38
CA ASP A 148 -0.51 16.64 -16.02
C ASP A 148 0.66 17.59 -16.33
N GLY A 149 1.90 17.13 -16.14
CA GLY A 149 3.10 17.93 -16.33
C GLY A 149 3.48 18.77 -15.12
N ARG A 150 2.78 18.66 -13.98
CA ARG A 150 3.08 19.41 -12.75
C ARG A 150 3.82 18.57 -11.72
N LEU A 151 4.66 19.22 -10.94
CA LEU A 151 5.18 18.67 -9.70
C LEU A 151 4.10 18.75 -8.60
N GLU A 152 4.32 18.08 -7.47
CA GLU A 152 3.45 18.18 -6.28
C GLU A 152 3.26 19.65 -5.84
N SER A 153 4.28 20.49 -6.01
CA SER A 153 4.19 21.94 -5.71
C SER A 153 3.31 22.74 -6.68
N GLY A 154 2.85 22.13 -7.77
CA GLY A 154 2.04 22.80 -8.81
C GLY A 154 2.86 23.50 -9.91
N ASP A 155 4.19 23.41 -9.83
CA ASP A 155 5.14 23.94 -10.82
C ASP A 155 5.27 23.06 -12.06
#